data_AF-A0A6M1LCU8-F1
#
_entry.id   AF-A0A6M1LCU8-F1
#
_cell.length_a   1.000
_cell.length_b   1.000
_cell.length_c   1.000
_cell.angle_alpha   90.00
_cell.angle_beta   90.00
_cell.angle_gamma   90.00
#
_symmetry.space_group_name_H-M   'P 1'
#
loop_
_entity.id
_entity.type
_entity.pdbx_description
1 polymer ?
#
loop_
_entity_poly.entity_id
_entity_poly.type
_entity_poly.pdbx_seq_one_letter_code
_entity_poly.pdbx_strand_id
1 'polypeptide(L)'
;MTADRVRRWEFGSSSFGRRGYDQNDVDRFRVQVADELDLLSTQVANLRAENERLNDHVELHRHGVIPSSEPASKVPAAKEVNLLSAAQREAEQIIAQAHDYARRVAEYARTQYESYVRAAVEEARQEAERAVQDYHVAAGPTFDDGVAAREALRIYGEMMISHMQAAARHLDDGSEQLSRTMERIGAQPAAAGAATARSLPRHQQR
;
A
#
# COMPACT_ATOMS: atom_id res chain seq x y z
N MET A 1 -1.61 22.99 1.79
CA MET A 1 -2.69 22.26 2.50
C MET A 1 -2.07 20.95 3.01
N THR A 2 -2.32 20.52 4.24
CA THR A 2 -1.75 19.29 4.81
C THR A 2 -2.81 18.20 4.91
N ALA A 3 -2.42 16.92 4.91
CA ALA A 3 -3.37 15.81 5.04
C ALA A 3 -4.21 15.91 6.32
N ASP A 4 -3.59 16.22 7.45
CA ASP A 4 -4.30 16.46 8.73
C ASP A 4 -5.28 17.62 8.69
N ARG A 5 -5.03 18.62 7.85
CA ARG A 5 -5.97 19.73 7.64
C ARG A 5 -7.16 19.27 6.80
N VAL A 6 -6.95 18.38 5.83
CA VAL A 6 -8.03 17.79 5.02
C VAL A 6 -8.88 16.84 5.88
N ARG A 7 -8.27 15.97 6.69
CA ARG A 7 -9.00 15.05 7.58
C ARG A 7 -9.91 15.76 8.59
N ARG A 8 -9.49 16.92 9.08
CA ARG A 8 -10.24 17.75 10.03
C ARG A 8 -11.16 18.77 9.37
N TRP A 9 -11.19 18.83 8.03
CA TRP A 9 -12.01 19.79 7.32
C TRP A 9 -13.47 19.36 7.36
N GLU A 10 -14.35 20.24 7.85
CA GLU A 10 -15.79 20.03 7.87
C GLU A 10 -16.45 20.86 6.77
N PHE A 11 -17.35 20.24 6.02
CA PHE A 11 -18.15 20.93 5.01
C PHE A 11 -19.42 21.50 5.65
N GLY A 12 -19.79 22.72 5.27
CA GLY A 12 -21.06 23.31 5.71
C GLY A 12 -22.27 22.56 5.13
N SER A 13 -23.34 22.43 5.92
CA SER A 13 -24.57 21.79 5.47
C SER A 13 -25.26 22.62 4.39
N SER A 14 -25.86 21.96 3.39
CA SER A 14 -26.59 22.62 2.32
C SER A 14 -27.85 23.32 2.85
N SER A 15 -28.07 24.57 2.44
CA SER A 15 -29.27 25.34 2.80
C SER A 15 -30.56 24.60 2.42
N PHE A 16 -31.58 24.72 3.28
CA PHE A 16 -32.87 24.05 3.12
C PHE A 16 -33.45 24.26 1.71
N GLY A 17 -33.75 23.16 1.00
CA GLY A 17 -34.32 23.17 -0.36
C GLY A 17 -33.35 22.90 -1.51
N ARG A 18 -32.04 22.73 -1.27
CA ARG A 18 -31.07 22.25 -2.29
C ARG A 18 -30.54 20.86 -1.92
N ARG A 19 -30.48 19.93 -2.88
CA ARG A 19 -29.79 18.65 -2.72
C ARG A 19 -28.28 18.91 -2.60
N GLY A 20 -27.71 18.61 -1.44
CA GLY A 20 -26.26 18.63 -1.20
C GLY A 20 -25.57 17.36 -1.72
N TYR A 21 -24.25 17.31 -1.55
CA TYR A 21 -23.48 16.07 -1.74
C TYR A 21 -23.80 15.05 -0.65
N ASP A 22 -23.70 13.76 -0.98
CA ASP A 22 -23.82 12.69 0.01
C ASP A 22 -22.66 12.76 0.99
N GLN A 23 -22.99 12.81 2.29
CA GLN A 23 -22.00 12.99 3.35
C GLN A 23 -21.02 11.82 3.43
N ASN A 24 -21.49 10.58 3.21
CA ASN A 24 -20.63 9.39 3.25
C ASN A 24 -19.65 9.37 2.07
N ASP A 25 -20.09 9.79 0.88
CA ASP A 25 -19.22 9.85 -0.30
C ASP A 25 -18.16 10.95 -0.14
N VAL A 26 -18.55 12.10 0.42
CA VAL A 26 -17.62 13.20 0.73
C VAL A 26 -16.60 12.79 1.79
N ASP A 27 -17.03 12.06 2.83
CA ASP A 27 -16.12 11.57 3.87
C ASP A 27 -15.12 10.55 3.33
N ARG A 28 -15.56 9.61 2.47
CA ARG A 28 -14.64 8.66 1.80
C ARG A 28 -13.64 9.39 0.90
N PHE A 29 -14.12 10.36 0.11
CA PHE A 29 -13.25 11.17 -0.74
C PHE A 29 -12.23 11.98 0.08
N ARG A 30 -12.65 12.55 1.22
CA ARG A 30 -11.77 13.32 2.12
C ARG A 30 -10.63 12.46 2.67
N VAL A 31 -10.93 11.23 3.06
CA VAL A 31 -9.90 10.27 3.53
C VAL A 31 -8.93 9.93 2.40
N GLN A 32 -9.44 9.60 1.22
CA GLN A 32 -8.61 9.29 0.05
C GLN A 32 -7.67 10.44 -0.33
N VAL A 33 -8.18 11.68 -0.38
CA VAL A 33 -7.37 12.86 -0.69
C VAL A 33 -6.32 13.13 0.37
N ALA A 34 -6.63 12.90 1.64
CA ALA A 34 -5.65 13.06 2.72
C ALA A 34 -4.51 12.04 2.60
N ASP A 35 -4.82 10.78 2.31
CA ASP A 35 -3.83 9.72 2.15
C ASP A 35 -2.92 9.98 0.93
N GLU A 36 -3.50 10.47 -0.17
CA GLU A 36 -2.73 10.87 -1.34
C GLU A 36 -1.84 12.08 -1.05
N LEU A 37 -2.32 13.07 -0.29
CA LEU A 37 -1.50 14.19 0.19
C LEU A 37 -0.31 13.74 1.05
N ASP A 38 -0.50 12.77 1.94
CA ASP A 38 0.58 12.20 2.75
C ASP A 38 1.61 11.48 1.88
N LEU A 39 1.15 10.67 0.93
CA LEU A 39 2.03 9.99 -0.03
C LEU A 39 2.88 10.99 -0.83
N LEU A 40 2.25 12.02 -1.41
CA LEU A 40 2.96 13.05 -2.15
C LEU A 40 3.93 13.82 -1.27
N SER A 41 3.55 14.15 -0.03
CA SER A 41 4.44 14.86 0.90
C SER A 41 5.72 14.07 1.18
N THR A 42 5.59 12.75 1.35
CA THR A 42 6.70 11.83 1.57
C THR A 42 7.60 11.76 0.33
N GLN A 43 7.01 11.65 -0.86
CA GLN A 43 7.76 11.64 -2.12
C GLN A 43 8.54 12.94 -2.34
N VAL A 44 7.92 14.10 -2.07
CA VAL A 44 8.58 15.40 -2.18
C VAL A 44 9.73 15.53 -1.18
N ALA A 45 9.55 15.05 0.05
CA ALA A 45 10.62 15.05 1.05
C ALA A 45 11.82 14.20 0.59
N ASN A 46 11.57 13.00 0.07
CA ASN A 46 12.61 12.11 -0.45
C ASN A 46 13.33 12.73 -1.66
N LEU A 47 12.59 13.29 -2.61
CA LEU A 47 13.17 13.95 -3.79
C LEU A 47 14.01 15.17 -3.43
N ARG A 48 13.62 15.92 -2.39
CA ARG A 48 14.41 17.05 -1.90
C ARG A 48 15.70 16.60 -1.25
N ALA A 49 15.65 15.58 -0.38
CA ALA A 49 16.84 15.00 0.24
C ALA A 49 17.81 14.46 -0.81
N GLU A 50 17.30 13.84 -1.87
CA GLU A 50 18.14 13.34 -2.96
C GLU A 50 18.74 14.46 -3.81
N ASN A 51 17.98 15.52 -4.10
CA ASN A 51 18.54 16.70 -4.77
C ASN A 51 19.65 17.36 -3.93
N GLU A 52 19.47 17.43 -2.61
CA GLU A 52 20.48 17.98 -1.69
C GLU A 52 21.76 17.13 -1.76
N ARG A 53 21.65 15.81 -1.67
CA ARG A 53 22.80 14.89 -1.81
C ARG A 53 23.49 15.01 -3.17
N LEU A 54 22.72 15.08 -4.26
CA LEU A 54 23.28 15.22 -5.61
C LEU A 54 23.98 16.58 -5.76
N ASN A 55 23.41 17.63 -5.19
CA ASN A 55 24.02 18.95 -5.21
C ASN A 55 25.33 18.95 -4.42
N ASP A 56 25.35 18.39 -3.21
CA ASP A 56 26.56 18.24 -2.40
C ASP A 56 27.64 17.46 -3.17
N HIS A 57 27.25 16.39 -3.85
CA HIS A 57 28.15 15.58 -4.67
C HIS A 57 28.73 16.39 -5.85
N VAL A 58 27.93 17.21 -6.51
CA VAL A 58 28.39 18.09 -7.60
C VAL A 58 29.29 19.21 -7.06
N GLU A 59 28.98 19.79 -5.91
CA GLU A 59 29.81 20.80 -5.26
C GLU A 59 31.19 20.23 -4.85
N LEU A 60 31.23 19.00 -4.31
CA LEU A 60 32.47 18.26 -4.06
C LEU A 60 33.33 18.09 -5.32
N HIS A 61 32.71 17.84 -6.48
CA HIS A 61 33.42 17.74 -7.76
C HIS A 61 33.86 19.11 -8.29
N ARG A 62 33.04 20.16 -8.13
CA ARG A 62 33.35 21.53 -8.57
C ARG A 62 34.45 22.20 -7.73
N HIS A 63 34.51 21.92 -6.43
CA HIS A 63 35.48 22.53 -5.51
C HIS A 63 36.81 21.77 -5.39
N GLY A 64 37.09 20.81 -6.29
CA GLY A 64 38.45 20.44 -6.64
C GLY A 64 39.18 19.48 -5.68
N VAL A 65 38.61 18.30 -5.45
CA VAL A 65 39.42 17.12 -5.08
C VAL A 65 39.13 15.99 -6.06
N ILE A 66 39.81 16.03 -7.22
CA ILE A 66 39.95 14.87 -8.09
C ILE A 66 40.98 13.95 -7.42
N PRO A 67 40.67 12.70 -7.03
CA PRO A 67 41.72 11.75 -6.69
C PRO A 67 42.49 11.46 -7.98
N SER A 68 43.66 12.08 -8.13
CA SER A 68 44.60 11.77 -9.18
C SER A 68 44.90 10.28 -9.13
N SER A 69 44.56 9.59 -10.22
CA SER A 69 45.00 8.24 -10.51
C SER A 69 46.52 8.22 -10.72
N GLU A 70 47.28 7.97 -9.65
CA GLU A 70 48.68 7.52 -9.72
C GLU A 70 48.84 6.18 -8.98
N PRO A 71 49.71 5.26 -9.48
CA PRO A 71 49.75 3.89 -9.01
C PRO A 71 50.59 3.72 -7.73
N ALA A 72 50.06 2.91 -6.82
CA ALA A 72 50.71 2.22 -5.71
C ALA A 72 51.17 3.06 -4.50
N SER A 73 50.33 3.07 -3.47
CA SER A 73 50.76 2.87 -2.08
C SER A 73 49.75 1.98 -1.37
N LYS A 74 50.19 0.78 -1.00
CA LYS A 74 49.43 -0.24 -0.28
C LYS A 74 49.04 0.28 1.11
N VAL A 75 47.88 0.95 1.23
CA VAL A 75 46.92 0.78 2.35
C VAL A 75 45.50 1.12 1.86
N PRO A 76 44.77 0.18 1.22
CA PRO A 76 43.33 0.25 1.13
C PRO A 76 42.75 -0.54 2.32
N ALA A 77 42.44 0.15 3.42
CA ALA A 77 41.71 -0.47 4.53
C ALA A 77 40.77 0.54 5.16
N ALA A 78 41.26 1.69 5.63
CA ALA A 78 40.42 2.60 6.42
C ALA A 78 39.28 3.27 5.62
N LYS A 79 39.53 3.75 4.40
CA LYS A 79 38.52 4.44 3.59
C LYS A 79 37.46 3.48 3.02
N GLU A 80 37.88 2.29 2.59
CA GLU A 80 36.99 1.22 2.15
C GLU A 80 36.15 0.66 3.31
N VAL A 81 36.76 0.47 4.49
CA VAL A 81 36.04 0.06 5.71
C VAL A 81 35.01 1.10 6.13
N ASN A 82 35.32 2.40 5.99
CA ASN A 82 34.36 3.47 6.33
C ASN A 82 33.17 3.51 5.35
N LEU A 83 33.41 3.29 4.05
CA LEU A 83 32.35 3.13 3.03
C LEU A 83 31.50 1.88 3.27
N LEU A 84 32.12 0.74 3.59
CA LEU A 84 31.43 -0.49 3.97
C LEU A 84 30.58 -0.30 5.23
N SER A 85 31.12 0.37 6.24
CA SER A 85 30.41 0.68 7.49
C SER A 85 29.26 1.67 7.28
N ALA A 86 29.34 2.56 6.28
CA ALA A 86 28.24 3.43 5.90
C ALA A 86 27.15 2.66 5.14
N ALA A 87 27.53 1.88 4.12
CA ALA A 87 26.61 1.04 3.34
C ALA A 87 25.91 -0.02 4.19
N GLN A 88 26.61 -0.61 5.17
CA GLN A 88 26.03 -1.58 6.09
C GLN A 88 24.99 -0.93 7.01
N ARG A 89 25.27 0.24 7.58
CA ARG A 89 24.29 0.99 8.39
C ARG A 89 23.06 1.37 7.56
N GLU A 90 23.25 1.75 6.30
CA GLU A 90 22.16 2.03 5.38
C GLU A 90 21.33 0.77 5.08
N ALA A 91 21.98 -0.36 4.81
CA ALA A 91 21.30 -1.65 4.63
C ALA A 91 20.51 -2.06 5.88
N GLU A 92 21.09 -1.93 7.07
CA GLU A 92 20.42 -2.18 8.36
C GLU A 92 19.19 -1.27 8.53
N GLN A 93 19.28 0.00 8.14
CA GLN A 93 18.15 0.94 8.18
C GLN A 93 17.04 0.54 7.19
N ILE A 94 17.39 0.13 5.97
CA ILE A 94 16.40 -0.34 4.98
C ILE A 94 15.71 -1.60 5.50
N ILE A 95 16.45 -2.54 6.09
CA ILE A 95 15.89 -3.77 6.67
C ILE A 95 14.92 -3.42 7.81
N ALA A 96 15.30 -2.51 8.71
CA ALA A 96 14.43 -2.07 9.79
C ALA A 96 13.14 -1.44 9.26
N GLN A 97 13.24 -0.54 8.26
CA GLN A 97 12.09 0.09 7.63
C GLN A 97 11.19 -0.93 6.92
N ALA A 98 11.77 -1.93 6.24
CA ALA A 98 11.03 -3.00 5.59
C ALA A 98 10.26 -3.85 6.61
N HIS A 99 10.86 -4.16 7.75
CA HIS A 99 10.17 -4.88 8.83
C HIS A 99 9.01 -4.06 9.42
N ASP A 100 9.20 -2.78 9.69
CA ASP A 100 8.13 -1.89 10.18
C ASP A 100 6.99 -1.73 9.18
N TYR A 101 7.33 -1.65 7.89
CA TYR A 101 6.34 -1.64 6.82
C TYR A 101 5.57 -2.97 6.76
N ALA A 102 6.26 -4.11 6.77
CA ALA A 102 5.62 -5.43 6.74
C ALA A 102 4.67 -5.63 7.93
N ARG A 103 5.08 -5.19 9.13
CA ARG A 103 4.23 -5.23 10.33
C ARG A 103 2.96 -4.41 10.17
N ARG A 104 3.08 -3.17 9.68
CA ARG A 104 1.92 -2.29 9.41
C ARG A 104 0.98 -2.88 8.37
N VAL A 105 1.52 -3.45 7.29
CA VAL A 105 0.71 -4.10 6.24
C VAL A 105 -0.04 -5.31 6.82
N ALA A 106 0.60 -6.14 7.63
CA ALA A 106 -0.05 -7.28 8.28
C ALA A 106 -1.17 -6.85 9.23
N GLU A 107 -0.93 -5.83 10.05
CA GLU A 107 -1.94 -5.26 10.97
C GLU A 107 -3.13 -4.65 10.20
N TYR A 108 -2.85 -3.93 9.11
CA TYR A 108 -3.87 -3.38 8.22
C TYR A 108 -4.69 -4.50 7.56
N ALA A 109 -4.05 -5.50 6.96
CA ALA A 109 -4.71 -6.63 6.30
C ALA A 109 -5.60 -7.40 7.29
N ARG A 110 -5.13 -7.61 8.53
CA ARG A 110 -5.93 -8.22 9.59
C ARG A 110 -7.18 -7.41 9.91
N THR A 111 -7.03 -6.11 10.11
CA THR A 111 -8.16 -5.21 10.41
C THR A 111 -9.19 -5.23 9.28
N GLN A 112 -8.73 -5.20 8.03
CA GLN A 112 -9.60 -5.28 6.85
C GLN A 112 -10.32 -6.63 6.79
N TYR A 113 -9.60 -7.75 6.97
CA TYR A 113 -10.20 -9.08 6.97
C TYR A 113 -11.27 -9.23 8.06
N GLU A 114 -10.97 -8.79 9.29
CA GLU A 114 -11.94 -8.80 10.39
C GLU A 114 -13.19 -7.97 10.06
N SER A 115 -13.03 -6.81 9.41
CA SER A 115 -14.17 -6.00 8.97
C SER A 115 -15.02 -6.68 7.91
N TYR A 116 -14.39 -7.33 6.93
CA TYR A 116 -15.07 -8.07 5.86
C TYR A 116 -15.83 -9.28 6.41
N VAL A 117 -15.20 -10.07 7.28
CA VAL A 117 -15.86 -11.22 7.91
C VAL A 117 -17.05 -10.78 8.76
N ARG A 118 -16.94 -9.68 9.51
CA ARG A 118 -18.08 -9.15 10.27
C ARG A 118 -19.24 -8.76 9.35
N ALA A 119 -18.97 -8.06 8.24
CA ALA A 119 -20.00 -7.70 7.28
C ALA A 119 -20.67 -8.94 6.66
N ALA A 120 -19.88 -9.94 6.28
CA ALA A 120 -20.37 -11.21 5.73
C ALA A 120 -21.24 -11.99 6.71
N VAL A 121 -20.87 -12.02 8.00
CA VAL A 121 -21.66 -12.68 9.05
C VAL A 121 -23.02 -11.99 9.22
N GLU A 122 -23.03 -10.66 9.26
CA GLU A 122 -24.28 -9.90 9.39
C GLU A 122 -25.19 -10.08 8.18
N GLU A 123 -24.64 -10.08 6.97
CA GLU A 123 -25.38 -10.34 5.73
C GLU A 123 -25.96 -11.77 5.70
N ALA A 124 -25.13 -12.77 6.01
CA ALA A 124 -25.56 -14.17 6.07
C ALA A 124 -26.64 -14.41 7.13
N ARG A 125 -26.54 -13.73 8.26
CA ARG A 125 -27.55 -13.79 9.32
C ARG A 125 -28.87 -13.18 8.87
N GLN A 126 -28.84 -12.00 8.25
CA GLN A 126 -30.05 -11.35 7.75
C GLN A 126 -30.78 -12.20 6.71
N GLU A 127 -30.03 -12.83 5.80
CA GLU A 127 -30.63 -13.71 4.80
C GLU A 127 -31.22 -14.98 5.42
N ALA A 128 -30.52 -15.59 6.39
CA ALA A 128 -31.02 -16.75 7.10
C ALA A 128 -32.32 -16.42 7.89
N GLU A 129 -32.37 -15.27 8.56
CA GLU A 129 -33.57 -14.78 9.26
C GLU A 129 -34.72 -14.51 8.28
N ARG A 130 -34.42 -13.93 7.12
CA ARG A 130 -35.40 -13.73 6.05
C ARG A 130 -35.98 -15.05 5.56
N ALA A 131 -35.15 -16.06 5.31
CA ALA A 131 -35.60 -17.37 4.86
C ALA A 131 -36.51 -18.06 5.90
N VAL A 132 -36.20 -17.92 7.19
CA VAL A 132 -37.08 -18.40 8.27
C VAL A 132 -38.44 -17.70 8.23
N GLN A 133 -38.44 -16.38 8.04
CA GLN A 133 -39.68 -15.60 7.96
C GLN A 133 -40.52 -16.01 6.74
N ASP A 134 -39.89 -16.21 5.59
CA ASP A 134 -40.56 -16.65 4.36
C ASP A 134 -41.15 -18.06 4.52
N TYR A 135 -40.40 -18.98 5.16
CA TYR A 135 -40.90 -20.31 5.51
C TYR A 135 -42.08 -20.23 6.48
N HIS A 136 -42.02 -19.36 7.49
CA HIS A 136 -43.11 -19.15 8.44
C HIS A 136 -44.40 -18.68 7.73
N VAL A 137 -44.28 -17.73 6.79
CA VAL A 137 -45.42 -17.24 6.00
C VAL A 137 -45.98 -18.34 5.09
N ALA A 138 -45.13 -19.14 4.46
CA ALA A 138 -45.53 -20.20 3.54
C ALA A 138 -46.15 -21.43 4.24
N ALA A 139 -45.61 -21.85 5.38
CA ALA A 139 -46.06 -23.01 6.12
C ALA A 139 -47.33 -22.76 6.93
N GLY A 140 -47.58 -21.51 7.35
CA GLY A 140 -48.79 -21.14 8.08
C GLY A 140 -49.02 -22.05 9.31
N PRO A 141 -50.17 -22.75 9.44
CA PRO A 141 -50.45 -23.62 10.58
C PRO A 141 -49.52 -24.84 10.71
N THR A 142 -48.83 -25.24 9.63
CA THR A 142 -47.94 -26.42 9.61
C THR A 142 -46.48 -26.07 9.82
N PHE A 143 -46.20 -24.90 10.41
CA PHE A 143 -44.83 -24.46 10.70
C PHE A 143 -44.12 -25.40 11.68
N ASP A 144 -42.89 -25.80 11.32
CA ASP A 144 -41.98 -26.58 12.16
C ASP A 144 -40.67 -25.80 12.37
N ASP A 145 -40.44 -25.39 13.61
CA ASP A 145 -39.27 -24.61 14.03
C ASP A 145 -37.94 -25.35 13.78
N GLY A 146 -37.95 -26.69 13.85
CA GLY A 146 -36.78 -27.52 13.59
C GLY A 146 -36.41 -27.63 12.11
N VAL A 147 -37.38 -27.45 11.21
CA VAL A 147 -37.12 -27.37 9.75
C VAL A 147 -36.55 -25.98 9.42
N ALA A 148 -37.17 -24.92 9.94
CA ALA A 148 -36.74 -23.55 9.75
C ALA A 148 -35.29 -23.32 10.23
N ALA A 149 -34.95 -23.80 11.43
CA ALA A 149 -33.60 -23.67 11.98
C ALA A 149 -32.53 -24.40 11.13
N ARG A 150 -32.85 -25.57 10.59
CA ARG A 150 -31.94 -26.32 9.71
C ARG A 150 -31.72 -25.61 8.38
N GLU A 151 -32.78 -25.05 7.82
CA GLU A 151 -32.70 -24.30 6.56
C GLU A 151 -31.91 -22.99 6.73
N ALA A 152 -32.13 -22.27 7.83
CA ALA A 152 -31.36 -21.08 8.20
C ALA A 152 -29.86 -21.38 8.32
N LEU A 153 -29.51 -22.47 9.02
CA LEU A 153 -28.10 -22.90 9.17
C LEU A 153 -27.47 -23.28 7.83
N ARG A 154 -28.22 -23.93 6.94
CA ARG A 154 -27.74 -24.27 5.59
C ARG A 154 -27.44 -23.01 4.79
N ILE A 155 -28.37 -22.06 4.75
CA ILE A 155 -28.23 -20.79 4.01
C ILE A 155 -27.06 -19.98 4.55
N TYR A 156 -26.98 -19.83 5.88
CA TYR A 156 -25.87 -19.14 6.53
C TYR A 156 -24.52 -19.79 6.17
N GLY A 157 -24.42 -21.13 6.26
CA GLY A 157 -23.21 -21.86 5.92
C GLY A 157 -22.79 -21.70 4.46
N GLU A 158 -23.72 -21.83 3.51
CA GLU A 158 -23.47 -21.65 2.08
C GLU A 158 -22.96 -20.24 1.77
N MET A 159 -23.58 -19.23 2.37
CA MET A 159 -23.17 -17.84 2.16
C MET A 159 -21.79 -17.55 2.77
N MET A 160 -21.52 -18.03 3.99
CA MET A 160 -20.20 -17.88 4.61
C MET A 160 -19.09 -18.55 3.79
N ILE A 161 -19.36 -19.73 3.21
CA ILE A 161 -18.40 -20.39 2.31
C ILE A 161 -18.16 -19.53 1.05
N SER A 162 -19.22 -18.97 0.47
CA SER A 162 -19.11 -18.06 -0.69
C SER A 162 -18.26 -16.82 -0.38
N HIS A 163 -18.51 -16.16 0.75
CA HIS A 163 -17.71 -15.00 1.19
C HIS A 163 -16.25 -15.38 1.46
N MET A 164 -15.99 -16.52 2.10
CA MET A 164 -14.61 -17.00 2.31
C MET A 164 -13.88 -17.26 0.99
N GLN A 165 -14.56 -17.85 0.00
CA GLN A 165 -13.98 -18.07 -1.33
C GLN A 165 -13.74 -16.76 -2.10
N ALA A 166 -14.59 -15.75 -1.91
CA ALA A 166 -14.38 -14.42 -2.48
C ALA A 166 -13.18 -13.72 -1.82
N ALA A 167 -13.08 -13.78 -0.49
CA ALA A 167 -11.94 -13.24 0.25
C ALA A 167 -10.62 -13.91 -0.16
N ALA A 168 -10.60 -15.24 -0.33
CA ALA A 168 -9.42 -15.97 -0.79
C ALA A 168 -8.97 -15.49 -2.18
N ARG A 169 -9.90 -15.33 -3.13
CA ARG A 169 -9.61 -14.79 -4.46
C ARG A 169 -9.05 -13.37 -4.40
N HIS A 170 -9.63 -12.50 -3.58
CA HIS A 170 -9.11 -11.14 -3.38
C HIS A 170 -7.69 -11.11 -2.80
N LEU A 171 -7.35 -12.04 -1.91
CA LEU A 171 -6.00 -12.17 -1.37
C LEU A 171 -5.02 -12.67 -2.43
N ASP A 172 -5.41 -13.66 -3.24
CA ASP A 172 -4.60 -14.16 -4.34
C ASP A 172 -4.32 -13.05 -5.36
N ASP A 173 -5.35 -12.34 -5.82
CA ASP A 173 -5.23 -11.20 -6.74
C ASP A 173 -4.30 -10.11 -6.18
N GLY A 174 -4.45 -9.79 -4.89
CA GLY A 174 -3.60 -8.83 -4.19
C GLY A 174 -2.14 -9.28 -4.12
N SER A 175 -1.89 -10.57 -3.90
CA SER A 175 -0.55 -11.15 -3.86
C SER A 175 0.13 -11.09 -5.23
N GLU A 176 -0.60 -11.38 -6.31
CA GLU A 176 -0.09 -11.28 -7.67
C GLU A 176 0.23 -9.83 -8.06
N GLN A 177 -0.61 -8.87 -7.63
CA GLN A 177 -0.35 -7.45 -7.86
C GLN A 177 0.92 -7.00 -7.11
N LEU A 178 1.08 -7.41 -5.85
CA LEU A 178 2.29 -7.15 -5.06
C LEU A 178 3.53 -7.73 -5.75
N SER A 179 3.48 -8.99 -6.18
CA SER A 179 4.57 -9.63 -6.91
C SER A 179 4.96 -8.83 -8.16
N ARG A 180 3.97 -8.44 -8.99
CA ARG A 180 4.21 -7.60 -10.18
C ARG A 180 4.81 -6.24 -9.85
N THR A 181 4.41 -5.62 -8.74
CA THR A 181 5.02 -4.35 -8.30
C THR A 181 6.46 -4.54 -7.82
N MET A 182 6.75 -5.63 -7.11
CA MET A 182 8.11 -5.96 -6.66
C MET A 182 9.03 -6.27 -7.85
N GLU A 183 8.57 -7.04 -8.83
CA GLU A 183 9.31 -7.31 -10.07
C GLU A 183 9.60 -6.01 -10.84
N ARG A 184 8.62 -5.09 -10.92
CA ARG A 184 8.82 -3.79 -11.57
C ARG A 184 9.88 -2.95 -10.88
N ILE A 185 9.85 -2.88 -9.54
CA ILE A 185 10.86 -2.15 -8.75
C ILE A 185 12.24 -2.80 -8.91
N GLY A 186 12.31 -4.13 -8.90
CA GLY A 186 13.55 -4.89 -9.12
C GLY A 186 14.12 -4.78 -10.53
N ALA A 187 13.27 -4.57 -11.56
CA ALA A 187 13.68 -4.40 -12.95
C ALA A 187 14.14 -2.97 -13.29
N GLN A 188 13.65 -1.96 -12.55
CA GLN A 188 13.99 -0.55 -12.78
C GLN A 188 15.48 -0.17 -12.59
N PRO A 189 16.30 -0.77 -11.69
CA PRO A 189 17.73 -0.47 -11.61
C PRO A 189 18.53 -0.91 -12.85
N ALA A 190 18.07 -1.90 -13.62
CA ALA A 190 18.79 -2.37 -14.82
C ALA A 190 18.62 -1.44 -16.04
N ALA A 191 17.46 -0.78 -16.16
CA ALA A 191 17.17 0.12 -17.28
C ALA A 191 17.92 1.47 -17.17
N ALA A 192 18.13 1.98 -15.96
CA ALA A 192 18.88 3.20 -15.72
C ALA A 192 20.38 3.04 -16.04
N GLY A 193 20.97 1.86 -15.82
CA GLY A 193 22.37 1.59 -16.19
C GLY A 193 22.60 1.40 -17.70
N ALA A 194 21.61 0.85 -18.42
CA ALA A 194 21.73 0.59 -19.86
C ALA A 194 21.55 1.85 -20.73
N ALA A 195 20.78 2.83 -20.27
CA ALA A 195 20.58 4.10 -20.99
C ALA A 195 21.84 4.97 -20.99
N THR A 196 22.61 4.97 -19.90
CA THR A 196 23.86 5.75 -19.75
C THR A 196 25.02 5.15 -20.55
N ALA A 197 25.01 3.84 -20.80
CA ALA A 197 26.04 3.18 -21.62
C ALA A 197 25.88 3.44 -23.13
N ARG A 198 24.68 3.84 -23.58
CA ARG A 198 24.38 4.04 -25.01
C ARG A 198 24.64 5.47 -25.51
N SER A 199 25.03 6.40 -24.64
CA SER A 199 25.17 7.84 -24.95
C SER A 199 26.62 8.34 -25.11
N LEU A 200 27.63 7.47 -25.15
CA LEU A 200 29.01 7.90 -25.46
C LEU A 200 29.29 7.85 -26.99
N PRO A 201 29.43 9.00 -27.68
CA PRO A 201 29.90 9.01 -29.06
C PRO A 201 31.41 8.68 -29.10
N ARG A 202 31.76 7.61 -29.81
CA ARG A 202 33.16 7.29 -30.15
C ARG A 202 33.72 8.38 -31.07
N HIS A 203 34.53 9.28 -30.51
CA HIS A 203 35.40 10.13 -31.32
C HIS A 203 36.49 9.26 -31.96
N GLN A 204 36.36 9.03 -33.26
CA GLN A 204 37.44 8.55 -34.12
C GLN A 204 38.54 9.63 -34.16
N GLN A 205 39.75 9.27 -33.74
CA GLN A 205 40.96 10.01 -34.10
C GLN A 205 41.62 9.30 -35.28
N ARG A 206 41.99 10.13 -36.26
CA ARG A 206 42.78 9.82 -37.45
C ARG A 206 44.22 9.48 -37.09
#